data_AF-A0A6C0EHJ4-F1
#
_entry.id   AF-A0A6C0EHJ4-F1
#
_cell.length_a   1.000
_cell.length_b   1.000
_cell.length_c   1.000
_cell.angle_alpha   90.00
_cell.angle_beta   90.00
_cell.angle_gamma   90.00
#
_symmetry.space_group_name_H-M   'P 1'
#
loop_
_entity.id
_entity.type
_entity.pdbx_description
1 polymer ?
#
loop_
_entity_poly.entity_id
_entity_poly.type
_entity_poly.pdbx_seq_one_letter_code
_entity_poly.pdbx_strand_id
1 'polypeptide(L)'
;MTTIYSETDINAIRTNGFDLTLSQETIDIIASISDQVGAPSYIKTPIFPKSKTNKKKHISNAPYVSSIINNAEGVDKTISHIRAQLNKLSTTNYDNVRDIISENIQLLLDNEATKEELIKVTNFVLETASNNAFYSELYANLYSDLTERFPLFETLFEETFNKYLEMYDNITSFSDNDDYDAFCNQNIINCTRRAFTTFIVNLCIKGKITNVRLFDLCWKLQTYFDASILEENNKPLCDELCENIFIIMTKGYSCLKTQNKYASLNGKMTIVKNTNVNDVKSLTTKSKFRYYDMFDYVEKVEK
;
A
#
# COMPACT_ATOMS: atom_id res chain seq x y z
N MET A 1 13.15 4.33 -50.56
CA MET A 1 13.99 3.17 -50.92
C MET A 1 14.52 2.59 -49.62
N THR A 2 14.31 1.31 -49.37
CA THR A 2 14.76 0.66 -48.14
C THR A 2 16.20 0.19 -48.32
N THR A 3 17.13 0.78 -47.58
CA THR A 3 18.54 0.38 -47.60
C THR A 3 18.68 -0.94 -46.88
N ILE A 4 19.07 -2.01 -47.59
CA ILE A 4 19.30 -3.33 -47.01
C ILE A 4 20.81 -3.50 -46.87
N TYR A 5 21.29 -3.67 -45.63
CA TYR A 5 22.71 -3.88 -45.33
C TYR A 5 23.02 -5.37 -45.25
N SER A 6 24.18 -5.76 -45.77
CA SER A 6 24.68 -7.14 -45.71
C SER A 6 25.53 -7.37 -44.46
N GLU A 7 25.71 -8.63 -44.07
CA GLU A 7 26.56 -9.01 -42.93
C GLU A 7 28.02 -8.54 -43.10
N THR A 8 28.49 -8.46 -44.33
CA THR A 8 29.81 -7.91 -44.66
C THR A 8 29.89 -6.40 -44.40
N ASP A 9 28.83 -5.66 -44.66
CA ASP A 9 28.78 -4.20 -44.40
C ASP A 9 28.83 -3.91 -42.90
N ILE A 10 28.11 -4.70 -42.10
CA ILE A 10 28.08 -4.58 -40.64
C ILE A 10 29.46 -4.88 -40.05
N ASN A 11 30.11 -5.95 -40.52
CA ASN A 11 31.44 -6.32 -40.05
C ASN A 11 32.51 -5.28 -40.44
N ALA A 12 32.39 -4.68 -41.63
CA ALA A 12 33.29 -3.62 -42.08
C ALA A 12 33.17 -2.33 -41.24
N ILE A 13 31.94 -1.90 -40.94
CA ILE A 13 31.68 -0.76 -40.03
C ILE A 13 32.23 -1.06 -38.63
N ARG A 14 32.11 -2.31 -38.17
CA ARG A 14 32.64 -2.72 -36.85
C ARG A 14 34.17 -2.65 -36.79
N THR A 15 34.88 -3.07 -37.83
CA THR A 15 36.35 -3.10 -37.84
C THR A 15 36.99 -1.77 -38.19
N ASN A 16 36.39 -1.02 -39.12
CA ASN A 16 36.97 0.22 -39.64
C ASN A 16 36.35 1.48 -39.03
N GLY A 17 35.30 1.32 -38.22
CA GLY A 17 34.52 2.43 -37.70
C GLY A 17 33.62 3.05 -38.78
N PHE A 18 32.99 4.16 -38.42
CA PHE A 18 32.28 5.03 -39.36
C PHE A 18 32.53 6.47 -38.96
N ASP A 19 32.71 7.32 -39.97
CA ASP A 19 32.79 8.76 -39.75
C ASP A 19 31.37 9.34 -39.76
N LEU A 20 30.90 9.73 -38.57
CA LEU A 20 29.66 10.46 -38.42
C LEU A 20 29.95 11.97 -38.48
N THR A 21 29.85 12.54 -39.68
CA THR A 21 29.86 13.99 -39.84
C THR A 21 28.45 14.53 -39.60
N LEU A 22 28.26 15.22 -38.48
CA LEU A 22 27.01 15.94 -38.22
C LEU A 22 26.82 17.04 -39.28
N SER A 23 25.58 17.25 -39.72
CA SER A 23 25.28 18.37 -40.61
C SER A 23 25.61 19.70 -39.91
N GLN A 24 26.02 20.70 -40.69
CA GLN A 24 26.33 22.02 -40.14
C GLN A 24 25.15 22.61 -39.36
N GLU A 25 23.93 22.41 -39.85
CA GLU A 25 22.69 22.80 -39.15
C GLU A 25 22.58 22.19 -37.75
N THR A 26 22.93 20.90 -37.60
CA THR A 26 22.91 20.23 -36.29
C THR A 26 23.96 20.81 -35.36
N ILE A 27 25.16 21.08 -35.88
CA ILE A 27 26.25 21.69 -35.12
C ILE A 27 25.86 23.10 -34.65
N ASP A 28 25.24 23.89 -35.53
CA ASP A 28 24.79 25.25 -35.23
C ASP A 28 23.70 25.26 -34.14
N ILE A 29 22.78 24.29 -34.18
CA ILE A 29 21.76 24.12 -33.12
C ILE A 29 22.42 23.76 -31.79
N ILE A 30 23.37 22.83 -31.79
CA ILE A 30 24.09 22.43 -30.56
C ILE A 30 24.86 23.61 -29.97
N ALA A 31 25.56 24.38 -30.81
CA ALA A 31 26.28 25.58 -30.40
C ALA A 31 25.33 26.63 -29.80
N SER A 32 24.19 26.87 -30.47
CA SER A 32 23.18 27.82 -29.99
C SER A 32 22.61 27.43 -28.62
N ILE A 33 22.30 26.15 -28.41
CA ILE A 33 21.81 25.66 -27.12
C ILE A 33 22.89 25.81 -26.05
N SER A 34 24.13 25.41 -26.36
CA SER A 34 25.27 25.51 -25.43
C SER A 34 25.50 26.94 -24.96
N ASP A 35 25.44 27.92 -25.86
CA ASP A 35 25.56 29.34 -25.52
C ASP A 35 24.40 29.82 -24.65
N GLN A 36 23.17 29.41 -24.96
CA GLN A 36 21.98 29.80 -24.20
C GLN A 36 21.98 29.25 -22.77
N VAL A 37 22.43 28.01 -22.57
CA VAL A 37 22.47 27.38 -21.23
C VAL A 37 23.77 27.65 -20.46
N GLY A 38 24.82 28.08 -21.16
CA GLY A 38 26.11 28.46 -20.60
C GLY A 38 26.24 29.94 -20.22
N ALA A 39 25.33 30.80 -20.69
CA ALA A 39 25.34 32.22 -20.38
C ALA A 39 25.31 32.47 -18.85
N PRO A 40 26.08 33.42 -18.30
CA PRO A 40 26.06 33.73 -16.86
C PRO A 40 24.68 34.16 -16.33
N SER A 41 23.80 34.62 -17.23
CA SER A 41 22.41 34.99 -16.96
C SER A 41 21.45 33.81 -17.02
N TYR A 42 21.89 32.63 -17.46
CA TYR A 42 21.06 31.44 -17.54
C TYR A 42 20.82 30.86 -16.15
N ILE A 43 19.58 30.94 -15.70
CA ILE A 43 19.17 30.46 -14.39
C ILE A 43 18.85 28.97 -14.50
N LYS A 44 19.73 28.12 -13.94
CA LYS A 44 19.62 26.65 -14.01
C LYS A 44 18.37 26.07 -13.32
N THR A 45 17.69 26.84 -12.48
CA THR A 45 16.46 26.47 -11.77
C THR A 45 15.35 27.48 -12.08
N PRO A 46 14.10 27.05 -12.34
CA PRO A 46 13.01 27.96 -12.62
C PRO A 46 12.78 28.91 -11.43
N ILE A 47 13.06 30.20 -11.62
CA ILE A 47 12.68 31.23 -10.65
C ILE A 47 11.19 31.47 -10.81
N PHE A 48 10.41 31.01 -9.84
CA PHE A 48 9.00 31.36 -9.74
C PHE A 48 8.90 32.87 -9.48
N PRO A 49 8.35 33.68 -10.43
CA PRO A 49 8.21 35.11 -10.21
C PRO A 49 7.24 35.32 -9.04
N LYS A 50 7.72 35.96 -7.97
CA LYS A 50 6.83 36.44 -6.91
C LYS A 50 5.86 37.42 -7.56
N SER A 51 4.57 37.10 -7.53
CA SER A 51 3.55 37.92 -8.18
C SER A 51 3.67 39.38 -7.73
N LYS A 52 3.85 40.30 -8.68
CA LYS A 52 3.87 41.75 -8.45
C LYS A 52 2.49 42.35 -8.15
N THR A 53 1.44 41.52 -8.18
CA THR A 53 0.18 41.93 -7.57
C THR A 53 0.43 42.06 -6.08
N ASN A 54 0.37 43.29 -5.56
CA ASN A 54 -0.19 43.54 -4.24
C ASN A 54 -1.62 42.99 -4.25
N LYS A 55 -1.79 41.67 -4.27
CA LYS A 55 -2.93 41.06 -3.62
C LYS A 55 -2.75 41.54 -2.20
N LYS A 56 -3.51 42.57 -1.82
CA LYS A 56 -3.77 42.85 -0.41
C LYS A 56 -3.92 41.46 0.18
N LYS A 57 -3.03 41.08 1.10
CA LYS A 57 -3.26 39.87 1.89
C LYS A 57 -4.73 39.95 2.25
N HIS A 58 -5.50 38.90 1.96
CA HIS A 58 -6.75 38.76 2.66
C HIS A 58 -6.30 38.63 4.12
N ILE A 59 -6.15 39.78 4.78
CA ILE A 59 -6.08 39.86 6.22
C ILE A 59 -7.49 39.46 6.53
N SER A 60 -7.67 38.16 6.76
CA SER A 60 -8.82 37.74 7.51
C SER A 60 -8.79 38.60 8.77
N ASN A 61 -9.82 39.41 8.98
CA ASN A 61 -10.09 39.94 10.31
C ASN A 61 -10.40 38.81 11.31
N ALA A 62 -10.40 37.54 10.85
CA ALA A 62 -10.28 36.40 11.73
C ALA A 62 -9.01 36.59 12.58
N PRO A 63 -9.15 36.66 13.91
CA PRO A 63 -8.00 36.70 14.79
C PRO A 63 -7.06 35.55 14.42
N TYR A 64 -5.76 35.82 14.42
CA TYR A 64 -4.75 34.78 14.36
C TYR A 64 -5.04 33.81 15.51
N VAL A 65 -5.64 32.68 15.17
CA VAL A 65 -5.72 31.55 16.08
C VAL A 65 -4.33 30.94 16.04
N SER A 66 -3.47 31.33 16.99
CA SER A 66 -2.27 30.56 17.27
C SER A 66 -2.73 29.11 17.39
N SER A 67 -2.05 28.20 16.69
CA SER A 67 -2.26 26.77 16.91
C SER A 67 -2.11 26.56 18.41
N ILE A 68 -3.22 26.25 19.08
CA ILE A 68 -3.21 25.91 20.49
C ILE A 68 -2.32 24.67 20.54
N ILE A 69 -1.10 24.85 21.06
CA ILE A 69 -0.29 23.70 21.45
C ILE A 69 -1.03 23.18 22.68
N ASN A 70 -2.00 22.30 22.44
CA ASN A 70 -2.57 21.49 23.49
C ASN A 70 -1.39 20.70 24.04
N ASN A 71 -0.88 21.11 25.20
CA ASN A 71 0.02 20.27 25.95
C ASN A 71 -0.78 19.00 26.21
N ALA A 72 -0.47 17.94 25.46
CA ALA A 72 -1.09 16.66 25.68
C ALA A 72 -0.74 16.25 27.12
N GLU A 73 -1.75 16.13 27.97
CA GLU A 73 -1.61 15.73 29.36
C GLU A 73 -2.05 14.26 29.51
N GLY A 74 -1.49 13.58 30.51
CA GLY A 74 -1.76 12.17 30.75
C GLY A 74 -1.48 11.29 29.51
N VAL A 75 -2.46 10.47 29.16
CA VAL A 75 -2.33 9.41 28.15
C VAL A 75 -2.16 9.92 26.73
N ASP A 76 -2.66 11.12 26.42
CA ASP A 76 -2.46 11.74 25.11
C ASP A 76 -0.99 12.12 24.87
N LYS A 77 -0.24 12.40 25.94
CA LYS A 77 1.21 12.61 25.87
C LYS A 77 1.91 11.32 25.49
N THR A 78 1.52 10.21 26.10
CA THR A 78 2.07 8.88 25.80
C THR A 78 1.77 8.48 24.36
N ILE A 79 0.55 8.70 23.87
CA ILE A 79 0.19 8.46 22.46
C ILE A 79 1.05 9.32 21.52
N SER A 80 1.23 10.60 21.84
CA SER A 80 2.05 11.51 21.04
C SER A 80 3.53 11.07 20.99
N HIS A 81 4.06 10.59 22.12
CA HIS A 81 5.40 10.05 22.20
C HIS A 81 5.54 8.74 21.40
N ILE A 82 4.62 7.79 21.58
CA ILE A 82 4.59 6.53 20.83
C ILE A 82 4.49 6.80 19.32
N ARG A 83 3.64 7.75 18.89
CA ARG A 83 3.53 8.17 17.48
C ARG A 83 4.88 8.62 16.93
N ALA A 84 5.62 9.43 17.68
CA ALA A 84 6.94 9.89 17.26
C ALA A 84 7.95 8.73 17.13
N GLN A 85 7.84 7.69 17.96
CA GLN A 85 8.68 6.50 17.89
C GLN A 85 8.29 5.59 16.72
N LEU A 86 7.00 5.33 16.51
CA LEU A 86 6.50 4.57 15.36
C LEU A 86 6.91 5.21 14.03
N ASN A 87 6.87 6.55 13.92
CA ASN A 87 7.34 7.27 12.74
C ASN A 87 8.85 7.15 12.48
N LYS A 88 9.64 6.81 13.51
CA LYS A 88 11.09 6.57 13.39
C LYS A 88 11.41 5.10 13.16
N LEU A 89 10.44 4.21 13.26
CA LEU A 89 10.65 2.76 13.19
C LEU A 89 11.28 2.37 11.86
N SER A 90 12.44 1.75 11.93
CA SER A 90 13.16 1.17 10.80
C SER A 90 13.82 -0.14 11.22
N THR A 91 14.33 -0.91 10.26
CA THR A 91 15.07 -2.15 10.56
C THR A 91 16.32 -1.90 11.38
N THR A 92 16.97 -0.74 11.24
CA THR A 92 18.24 -0.43 11.91
C THR A 92 18.08 0.02 13.36
N ASN A 93 16.93 0.58 13.72
CA ASN A 93 16.67 1.08 15.08
C ASN A 93 15.53 0.32 15.78
N TYR A 94 15.13 -0.83 15.23
CA TYR A 94 13.98 -1.62 15.65
C TYR A 94 13.98 -1.89 17.16
N ASP A 95 15.06 -2.48 17.69
CA ASP A 95 15.14 -2.88 19.09
C ASP A 95 14.93 -1.69 20.03
N ASN A 96 15.61 -0.58 19.76
CA ASN A 96 15.49 0.64 20.55
C ASN A 96 14.06 1.20 20.52
N VAL A 97 13.46 1.30 19.33
CA VAL A 97 12.08 1.80 19.19
C VAL A 97 11.07 0.88 19.89
N ARG A 98 11.20 -0.44 19.73
CA ARG A 98 10.38 -1.45 20.40
C ARG A 98 10.47 -1.32 21.92
N ASP A 99 11.69 -1.20 22.45
CA ASP A 99 11.94 -1.15 23.89
C ASP A 99 11.33 0.13 24.48
N ILE A 100 11.52 1.28 23.82
CA ILE A 100 10.89 2.55 24.24
C ILE A 100 9.37 2.42 24.25
N ILE A 101 8.75 1.87 23.20
CA ILE A 101 7.29 1.71 23.15
C ILE A 101 6.81 0.78 24.27
N SER A 102 7.52 -0.32 24.49
CA SER A 102 7.19 -1.30 25.54
C SER A 102 7.29 -0.70 26.93
N GLU A 103 8.34 0.09 27.21
CA GLU A 103 8.49 0.82 28.46
C GLU A 103 7.38 1.84 28.68
N ASN A 104 6.97 2.56 27.64
CA ASN A 104 5.87 3.53 27.75
C ASN A 104 4.54 2.85 28.09
N ILE A 105 4.26 1.68 27.50
CA ILE A 105 3.06 0.89 27.82
C ILE A 105 3.17 0.30 29.25
N GLN A 106 4.35 -0.19 29.64
CA GLN A 106 4.58 -0.71 30.98
C GLN A 106 4.39 0.37 32.04
N LEU A 107 4.90 1.58 31.82
CA LEU A 107 4.72 2.70 32.74
C LEU A 107 3.24 3.09 32.92
N LEU A 108 2.40 2.91 31.89
CA LEU A 108 0.96 3.11 32.04
C LEU A 108 0.35 2.04 32.97
N LEU A 109 0.76 0.78 32.82
CA LEU A 109 0.31 -0.30 33.69
C LEU A 109 0.76 -0.09 35.15
N ASP A 110 2.03 0.29 35.35
CA ASP A 110 2.63 0.47 36.67
C ASP A 110 2.02 1.67 37.42
N ASN A 111 1.56 2.70 36.69
CA ASN A 111 0.86 3.87 37.25
C ASN A 111 -0.66 3.67 37.36
N GLU A 112 -1.14 2.41 37.31
CA GLU A 112 -2.55 2.05 37.45
C GLU A 112 -3.47 2.80 36.46
N ALA A 113 -3.00 3.00 35.22
CA ALA A 113 -3.82 3.61 34.17
C ALA A 113 -5.13 2.83 34.00
N THR A 114 -6.20 3.57 33.68
CA THR A 114 -7.52 2.97 33.50
C THR A 114 -7.50 2.02 32.30
N LYS A 115 -8.41 1.04 32.31
CA LYS A 115 -8.56 0.10 31.19
C LYS A 115 -8.83 0.84 29.87
N GLU A 116 -9.61 1.92 29.91
CA GLU A 116 -9.94 2.73 28.72
C GLU A 116 -8.70 3.42 28.14
N GLU A 117 -7.83 3.93 28.99
CA GLU A 117 -6.57 4.55 28.61
C GLU A 117 -5.60 3.56 27.94
N LEU A 118 -5.47 2.36 28.52
CA LEU A 118 -4.67 1.30 27.93
C LEU A 118 -5.23 0.83 26.59
N ILE A 119 -6.56 0.71 26.47
CA ILE A 119 -7.23 0.40 25.21
C ILE A 119 -6.93 1.49 24.17
N LYS A 120 -6.99 2.77 24.55
CA LYS A 120 -6.72 3.89 23.64
C LYS A 120 -5.31 3.83 23.05
N VAL A 121 -4.30 3.58 23.89
CA VAL A 121 -2.89 3.47 23.47
C VAL A 121 -2.68 2.24 22.60
N THR A 122 -3.23 1.10 23.02
CA THR A 122 -3.08 -0.18 22.31
C THR A 122 -3.74 -0.12 20.94
N ASN A 123 -4.95 0.44 20.84
CA ASN A 123 -5.64 0.68 19.56
C ASN A 123 -4.82 1.60 18.66
N PHE A 124 -4.24 2.67 19.19
CA PHE A 124 -3.41 3.57 18.40
C PHE A 124 -2.19 2.85 17.78
N VAL A 125 -1.51 1.99 18.56
CA VAL A 125 -0.38 1.19 18.07
C VAL A 125 -0.84 0.20 17.01
N LEU A 126 -1.92 -0.54 17.27
CA LEU A 126 -2.48 -1.53 16.35
C LEU A 126 -2.90 -0.89 15.02
N GLU A 127 -3.66 0.21 15.07
CA GLU A 127 -4.12 0.94 13.88
C GLU A 127 -2.93 1.45 13.05
N THR A 128 -1.90 2.00 13.70
CA THR A 128 -0.69 2.47 13.03
C THR A 128 0.06 1.31 12.36
N ALA A 129 0.18 0.18 13.06
CA ALA A 129 0.86 -1.01 12.57
C ALA A 129 0.13 -1.65 11.38
N SER A 130 -1.20 -1.70 11.45
CA SER A 130 -2.01 -2.43 10.47
C SER A 130 -2.35 -1.63 9.22
N ASN A 131 -2.26 -0.30 9.26
CA ASN A 131 -2.58 0.59 8.13
C ASN A 131 -1.36 0.96 7.27
N ASN A 132 -0.19 0.38 7.54
CA ASN A 132 1.04 0.65 6.78
C ASN A 132 1.45 -0.53 5.91
N ALA A 133 0.94 -0.59 4.68
CA ALA A 133 1.21 -1.70 3.75
C ALA A 133 2.72 -1.85 3.40
N PHE A 134 3.46 -0.75 3.32
CA PHE A 134 4.87 -0.76 2.88
C PHE A 134 5.80 -1.32 3.96
N TYR A 135 5.63 -0.88 5.21
CA TYR A 135 6.42 -1.36 6.36
C TYR A 135 5.71 -2.48 7.13
N SER A 136 4.71 -3.12 6.51
CA SER A 136 3.82 -4.06 7.19
C SER A 136 4.55 -5.22 7.86
N GLU A 137 5.66 -5.70 7.30
CA GLU A 137 6.47 -6.76 7.92
C GLU A 137 7.15 -6.28 9.22
N LEU A 138 7.71 -5.06 9.19
CA LEU A 138 8.36 -4.43 10.34
C LEU A 138 7.35 -4.17 11.46
N TYR A 139 6.15 -3.69 11.09
CA TYR A 139 5.06 -3.50 12.03
C TYR A 139 4.49 -4.83 12.56
N ALA A 140 4.48 -5.89 11.76
CA ALA A 140 4.10 -7.23 12.21
C ALA A 140 5.10 -7.82 13.22
N ASN A 141 6.41 -7.52 13.07
CA ASN A 141 7.39 -7.83 14.11
C ASN A 141 7.07 -7.08 15.40
N LEU A 142 6.87 -5.75 15.32
CA LEU A 142 6.59 -4.95 16.50
C LEU A 142 5.34 -5.44 17.22
N TYR A 143 4.26 -5.71 16.50
CA TYR A 143 3.04 -6.28 17.08
C TYR A 143 3.31 -7.64 17.74
N SER A 144 4.09 -8.51 17.09
CA SER A 144 4.45 -9.84 17.64
C SER A 144 5.14 -9.71 18.99
N ASP A 145 6.13 -8.83 19.11
CA ASP A 145 6.86 -8.61 20.36
C ASP A 145 5.97 -7.97 21.43
N LEU A 146 5.08 -7.04 21.05
CA LEU A 146 4.16 -6.39 21.98
C LEU A 146 3.09 -7.35 22.52
N THR A 147 2.56 -8.25 21.69
CA THR A 147 1.57 -9.25 22.13
C THR A 147 2.11 -10.21 23.18
N GLU A 148 3.40 -10.57 23.11
CA GLU A 148 4.03 -11.46 24.08
C GLU A 148 4.11 -10.82 25.47
N ARG A 149 4.21 -9.49 25.53
CA ARG A 149 4.31 -8.74 26.78
C ARG A 149 2.95 -8.23 27.28
N PHE A 150 2.03 -7.95 26.37
CA PHE A 150 0.78 -7.26 26.67
C PHE A 150 -0.42 -7.98 26.02
N PRO A 151 -1.07 -8.93 26.74
CA PRO A 151 -2.18 -9.72 26.21
C PRO A 151 -3.39 -8.91 25.68
N LEU A 152 -3.54 -7.66 26.11
CA LEU A 152 -4.59 -6.75 25.62
C LEU A 152 -4.55 -6.56 24.08
N PHE A 153 -3.38 -6.68 23.46
CA PHE A 153 -3.23 -6.57 22.01
C PHE A 153 -3.94 -7.70 21.24
N GLU A 154 -4.05 -8.90 21.81
CA GLU A 154 -4.75 -10.02 21.16
C GLU A 154 -6.26 -9.75 21.13
N THR A 155 -6.84 -9.33 22.26
CA THR A 155 -8.27 -9.00 22.35
C THR A 155 -8.68 -7.91 21.36
N LEU A 156 -7.91 -6.81 21.30
CA LEU A 156 -8.22 -5.70 20.39
C LEU A 156 -7.97 -6.05 18.91
N PHE A 157 -7.04 -6.97 18.66
CA PHE A 157 -6.84 -7.50 17.32
C PHE A 157 -8.05 -8.29 16.83
N GLU A 158 -8.67 -9.13 17.66
CA GLU A 158 -9.89 -9.84 17.29
C GLU A 158 -11.05 -8.88 16.96
N GLU A 159 -11.23 -7.82 17.76
CA GLU A 159 -12.23 -6.79 17.48
C GLU A 159 -11.95 -6.07 16.14
N THR A 160 -10.69 -5.72 15.90
CA THR A 160 -10.26 -5.07 14.65
C THR A 160 -10.43 -6.00 13.45
N PHE A 161 -10.11 -7.28 13.60
CA PHE A 161 -10.26 -8.28 12.57
C PHE A 161 -11.73 -8.47 12.16
N ASN A 162 -12.64 -8.49 13.14
CA ASN A 162 -14.08 -8.57 12.86
C ASN A 162 -14.60 -7.34 12.13
N LYS A 163 -14.22 -6.12 12.57
CA LYS A 163 -14.55 -4.87 11.86
C LYS A 163 -14.03 -4.89 10.43
N TYR A 164 -12.81 -5.40 10.21
CA TYR A 164 -12.23 -5.54 8.89
C TYR A 164 -13.07 -6.47 7.98
N LEU A 165 -13.63 -7.56 8.52
CA LEU A 165 -14.52 -8.44 7.74
C LEU A 165 -15.81 -7.71 7.31
N GLU A 166 -16.39 -6.88 8.17
CA GLU A 166 -17.60 -6.08 7.89
C GLU A 166 -17.35 -5.00 6.83
N MET A 167 -16.09 -4.56 6.62
CA MET A 167 -15.75 -3.57 5.60
C MET A 167 -16.04 -4.04 4.16
N TYR A 168 -16.23 -5.35 3.94
CA TYR A 168 -16.56 -5.91 2.63
C TYR A 168 -18.07 -5.89 2.31
N ASP A 169 -18.92 -5.70 3.32
CA ASP A 169 -20.37 -5.68 3.11
C ASP A 169 -20.85 -4.35 2.48
N ASN A 170 -20.04 -3.30 2.58
CA ASN A 170 -20.41 -1.93 2.19
C ASN A 170 -19.41 -1.29 1.20
N ILE A 171 -18.97 -2.03 0.19
CA ILE A 171 -18.08 -1.45 -0.84
C ILE A 171 -18.91 -0.72 -1.88
N THR A 172 -18.89 0.61 -1.82
CA THR A 172 -19.45 1.49 -2.85
C THR A 172 -18.37 1.94 -3.84
N SER A 173 -18.77 2.31 -5.06
CA SER A 173 -17.94 3.11 -5.95
C SER A 173 -18.55 4.48 -6.18
N PHE A 174 -17.69 5.48 -6.11
CA PHE A 174 -18.00 6.82 -6.55
C PHE A 174 -17.10 7.11 -7.76
N SER A 175 -17.60 7.86 -8.75
CA SER A 175 -16.70 8.42 -9.76
C SER A 175 -16.11 9.73 -9.22
N ASP A 176 -14.92 10.08 -9.71
CA ASP A 176 -14.26 11.36 -9.41
C ASP A 176 -15.08 12.57 -9.88
N ASN A 177 -15.95 12.37 -10.87
CA ASN A 177 -16.83 13.39 -11.43
C ASN A 177 -18.14 13.56 -10.64
N ASP A 178 -18.59 12.53 -9.91
CA ASP A 178 -19.87 12.57 -9.17
C ASP A 178 -19.69 13.16 -7.77
N ASP A 179 -18.79 12.57 -6.98
CA ASP A 179 -18.50 12.98 -5.61
C ASP A 179 -17.03 12.68 -5.31
N TYR A 180 -16.19 13.71 -5.49
CA TYR A 180 -14.75 13.60 -5.32
C TYR A 180 -14.35 13.25 -3.88
N ASP A 181 -15.06 13.79 -2.88
CA ASP A 181 -14.76 13.53 -1.48
C ASP A 181 -15.11 12.08 -1.13
N ALA A 182 -16.26 11.58 -1.59
CA ALA A 182 -16.63 10.18 -1.42
C ALA A 182 -15.67 9.23 -2.17
N PHE A 183 -15.22 9.59 -3.38
CA PHE A 183 -14.20 8.85 -4.11
C PHE A 183 -12.87 8.79 -3.34
N CYS A 184 -12.41 9.91 -2.79
CA CYS A 184 -11.19 9.96 -1.98
C CYS A 184 -11.31 9.10 -0.72
N ASN A 185 -12.43 9.21 0.00
CA ASN A 185 -12.70 8.40 1.19
C ASN A 185 -12.72 6.90 0.86
N GLN A 186 -13.37 6.51 -0.24
CA GLN A 186 -13.40 5.12 -0.66
C GLN A 186 -12.00 4.58 -1.00
N ASN A 187 -11.15 5.39 -1.64
CA ASN A 187 -9.77 5.01 -1.92
C ASN A 187 -8.96 4.82 -0.64
N ILE A 188 -9.15 5.68 0.38
CA ILE A 188 -8.53 5.51 1.69
C ILE A 188 -8.97 4.18 2.32
N ILE A 189 -10.27 3.89 2.32
CA ILE A 189 -10.82 2.64 2.87
C ILE A 189 -10.25 1.41 2.13
N ASN A 190 -10.17 1.45 0.79
CA ASN A 190 -9.55 0.39 -0.01
C ASN A 190 -8.06 0.19 0.34
N CYS A 191 -7.31 1.28 0.51
CA CYS A 191 -5.92 1.23 0.95
C CYS A 191 -5.78 0.61 2.34
N THR A 192 -6.66 0.98 3.28
CA THR A 192 -6.73 0.41 4.62
C THR A 192 -7.00 -1.09 4.58
N ARG A 193 -7.98 -1.56 3.78
CA ARG A 193 -8.26 -3.00 3.62
C ARG A 193 -7.02 -3.75 3.14
N ARG A 194 -6.36 -3.29 2.08
CA ARG A 194 -5.15 -3.93 1.52
C ARG A 194 -3.96 -3.90 2.47
N ALA A 195 -3.79 -2.82 3.24
CA ALA A 195 -2.77 -2.71 4.26
C ALA A 195 -3.01 -3.74 5.38
N PHE A 196 -4.25 -3.84 5.86
CA PHE A 196 -4.64 -4.81 6.88
C PHE A 196 -4.44 -6.24 6.37
N THR A 197 -4.89 -6.57 5.15
CA THR A 197 -4.65 -7.89 4.52
C THR A 197 -3.17 -8.25 4.47
N THR A 198 -2.32 -7.28 4.09
CA THR A 198 -0.86 -7.48 4.07
C THR A 198 -0.32 -7.74 5.48
N PHE A 199 -0.82 -7.03 6.48
CA PHE A 199 -0.47 -7.20 7.89
C PHE A 199 -0.85 -8.61 8.40
N ILE A 200 -2.07 -9.07 8.09
CA ILE A 200 -2.53 -10.43 8.42
C ILE A 200 -1.63 -11.51 7.80
N VAL A 201 -1.26 -11.36 6.53
CA VAL A 201 -0.33 -12.29 5.87
C VAL A 201 1.01 -12.32 6.58
N ASN A 202 1.58 -11.16 6.92
CA ASN A 202 2.86 -11.07 7.65
C ASN A 202 2.78 -11.69 9.04
N LEU A 203 1.67 -11.50 9.78
CA LEU A 203 1.45 -12.15 11.07
C LEU A 203 1.32 -13.68 10.94
N CYS A 204 0.71 -14.16 9.85
CA CYS A 204 0.62 -15.60 9.56
C CYS A 204 2.00 -16.20 9.26
N ILE A 205 2.82 -15.52 8.47
CA ILE A 205 4.20 -15.94 8.18
C ILE A 205 5.03 -16.01 9.47
N LYS A 206 4.76 -15.13 10.44
CA LYS A 206 5.40 -15.11 11.77
C LYS A 206 4.78 -16.09 12.77
N GLY A 207 3.74 -16.84 12.39
CA GLY A 207 3.08 -17.81 13.27
C GLY A 207 2.18 -17.21 14.35
N LYS A 208 1.90 -15.90 14.32
CA LYS A 208 0.92 -15.27 15.23
C LYS A 208 -0.53 -15.50 14.79
N ILE A 209 -0.72 -15.78 13.49
CA ILE A 209 -1.98 -16.22 12.92
C ILE A 209 -1.77 -17.62 12.32
N THR A 210 -2.73 -18.52 12.52
CA THR A 210 -2.62 -19.87 11.98
C THR A 210 -2.83 -19.89 10.46
N ASN A 211 -2.14 -20.79 9.76
CA ASN A 211 -2.34 -20.99 8.32
C ASN A 211 -3.80 -21.31 7.98
N VAL A 212 -4.51 -22.02 8.87
CA VAL A 212 -5.95 -22.32 8.74
C VAL A 212 -6.75 -21.02 8.69
N ARG A 213 -6.49 -20.08 9.60
CA ARG A 213 -7.22 -18.81 9.67
C ARG A 213 -6.96 -17.91 8.46
N LEU A 214 -5.72 -17.86 7.96
CA LEU A 214 -5.43 -17.14 6.71
C LEU A 214 -6.13 -17.80 5.51
N PHE A 215 -6.15 -19.14 5.47
CA PHE A 215 -6.85 -19.88 4.42
C PHE A 215 -8.36 -19.64 4.46
N ASP A 216 -8.98 -19.67 5.64
CA ASP A 216 -10.41 -19.41 5.80
C ASP A 216 -10.78 -17.99 5.39
N LEU A 217 -9.91 -17.00 5.66
CA LEU A 217 -10.07 -15.64 5.14
C LEU A 217 -10.05 -15.64 3.60
N CYS A 218 -9.03 -16.25 2.98
CA CYS A 218 -8.93 -16.31 1.52
C CYS A 218 -10.13 -17.04 0.91
N TRP A 219 -10.59 -18.12 1.54
CA TRP A 219 -11.77 -18.87 1.12
C TRP A 219 -13.05 -18.04 1.23
N LYS A 220 -13.22 -17.30 2.32
CA LYS A 220 -14.36 -16.39 2.50
C LYS A 220 -14.37 -15.31 1.42
N LEU A 221 -13.24 -14.66 1.18
CA LEU A 221 -13.11 -13.63 0.13
C LEU A 221 -13.37 -14.20 -1.26
N GLN A 222 -12.83 -15.40 -1.58
CA GLN A 222 -13.09 -16.07 -2.85
C GLN A 222 -14.57 -16.43 -3.02
N THR A 223 -15.19 -16.96 -1.97
CA THR A 223 -16.62 -17.33 -2.00
C THR A 223 -17.49 -16.08 -2.18
N TYR A 224 -17.12 -14.98 -1.54
CA TYR A 224 -17.83 -13.72 -1.72
C TYR A 224 -17.64 -13.20 -3.15
N PHE A 225 -16.41 -13.23 -3.68
CA PHE A 225 -16.12 -12.86 -5.06
C PHE A 225 -16.93 -13.70 -6.06
N ASP A 226 -16.98 -15.03 -5.89
CA ASP A 226 -17.74 -15.95 -6.73
C ASP A 226 -19.25 -15.59 -6.79
N ALA A 227 -19.83 -15.13 -5.67
CA ALA A 227 -21.21 -14.68 -5.62
C ALA A 227 -21.38 -13.27 -6.25
N SER A 228 -20.50 -12.34 -5.89
CA SER A 228 -20.58 -10.93 -6.32
C SER A 228 -20.46 -10.76 -7.82
N ILE A 229 -19.68 -11.60 -8.52
CA ILE A 229 -19.54 -11.51 -10.00
C ILE A 229 -20.84 -11.83 -10.75
N LEU A 230 -21.79 -12.53 -10.12
CA LEU A 230 -23.08 -12.91 -10.72
C LEU A 230 -24.14 -11.81 -10.56
N GLU A 231 -23.91 -10.86 -9.66
CA GLU A 231 -24.83 -9.76 -9.36
C GLU A 231 -24.46 -8.49 -10.12
N GLU A 232 -25.44 -7.62 -10.38
CA GLU A 232 -25.22 -6.34 -11.05
C GLU A 232 -24.61 -5.31 -10.09
N ASN A 233 -23.90 -4.32 -10.64
CA ASN A 233 -23.34 -3.18 -9.90
C ASN A 233 -22.28 -3.54 -8.84
N ASN A 234 -21.81 -4.78 -8.79
CA ASN A 234 -20.79 -5.25 -7.86
C ASN A 234 -19.35 -5.20 -8.42
N LYS A 235 -19.12 -4.59 -9.59
CA LYS A 235 -17.76 -4.45 -10.18
C LYS A 235 -16.72 -3.87 -9.20
N PRO A 236 -17.01 -2.80 -8.44
CA PRO A 236 -16.04 -2.22 -7.50
C PRO A 236 -15.72 -3.15 -6.32
N LEU A 237 -16.75 -3.83 -5.80
CA LEU A 237 -16.61 -4.86 -4.78
C LEU A 237 -15.74 -6.02 -5.28
N CYS A 238 -16.01 -6.52 -6.49
CA CYS A 238 -15.25 -7.59 -7.12
C CYS A 238 -13.78 -7.18 -7.30
N ASP A 239 -13.52 -5.98 -7.80
CA ASP A 239 -12.16 -5.46 -7.96
C ASP A 239 -11.41 -5.38 -6.61
N GLU A 240 -12.06 -4.90 -5.55
CA GLU A 240 -11.43 -4.83 -4.22
C GLU A 240 -11.21 -6.20 -3.58
N LEU A 241 -12.18 -7.12 -3.70
CA LEU A 241 -12.01 -8.51 -3.28
C LEU A 241 -10.84 -9.16 -4.00
N CYS A 242 -10.74 -8.97 -5.33
CA CYS A 242 -9.67 -9.52 -6.15
C CYS A 242 -8.29 -9.01 -5.70
N GLU A 243 -8.14 -7.72 -5.40
CA GLU A 243 -6.87 -7.16 -4.90
C GLU A 243 -6.46 -7.76 -3.54
N ASN A 244 -7.40 -8.02 -2.64
CA ASN A 244 -7.07 -8.65 -1.36
C ASN A 244 -6.75 -10.15 -1.50
N ILE A 245 -7.48 -10.87 -2.36
CA ILE A 245 -7.15 -12.26 -2.71
C ILE A 245 -5.76 -12.32 -3.34
N PHE A 246 -5.43 -11.39 -4.25
CA PHE A 246 -4.11 -11.27 -4.86
C PHE A 246 -3.00 -11.14 -3.81
N ILE A 247 -3.17 -10.27 -2.81
CA ILE A 247 -2.21 -10.11 -1.71
C ILE A 247 -2.00 -11.43 -0.96
N ILE A 248 -3.08 -12.11 -0.58
CA ILE A 248 -3.00 -13.37 0.16
C ILE A 248 -2.33 -14.47 -0.68
N MET A 249 -2.70 -14.57 -1.96
CA MET A 249 -2.19 -15.58 -2.88
C MET A 249 -0.73 -15.36 -3.30
N THR A 250 -0.26 -14.12 -3.32
CA THR A 250 1.14 -13.83 -3.70
C THR A 250 2.05 -13.79 -2.49
N LYS A 251 1.68 -13.07 -1.43
CA LYS A 251 2.54 -12.92 -0.25
C LYS A 251 2.39 -14.09 0.73
N GLY A 252 1.21 -14.70 0.81
CA GLY A 252 0.88 -15.77 1.76
C GLY A 252 0.89 -17.18 1.17
N TYR A 253 1.31 -17.37 -0.09
CA TYR A 253 1.25 -18.65 -0.80
C TYR A 253 1.85 -19.82 0.01
N SER A 254 3.00 -19.59 0.65
CA SER A 254 3.69 -20.58 1.47
C SER A 254 2.84 -21.11 2.63
N CYS A 255 1.98 -20.26 3.21
CA CYS A 255 1.03 -20.63 4.25
C CYS A 255 -0.17 -21.39 3.66
N LEU A 256 -0.69 -20.96 2.50
CA LEU A 256 -1.88 -21.54 1.88
C LEU A 256 -1.65 -22.95 1.34
N LYS A 257 -0.53 -23.19 0.66
CA LYS A 257 -0.24 -24.49 0.00
C LYS A 257 -0.14 -25.67 0.97
N THR A 258 0.09 -25.38 2.26
CA THR A 258 0.15 -26.40 3.32
C THR A 258 -1.23 -26.93 3.71
N GLN A 259 -2.31 -26.28 3.29
CA GLN A 259 -3.66 -26.61 3.71
C GLN A 259 -4.28 -27.71 2.83
N ASN A 260 -4.89 -28.71 3.46
CA ASN A 260 -5.51 -29.85 2.77
C ASN A 260 -6.58 -29.44 1.73
N LYS A 261 -7.23 -28.29 1.93
CA LYS A 261 -8.27 -27.75 1.03
C LYS A 261 -7.73 -26.82 -0.05
N TYR A 262 -6.41 -26.65 -0.16
CA TYR A 262 -5.79 -25.76 -1.15
C TYR A 262 -6.17 -26.14 -2.59
N ALA A 263 -6.23 -27.44 -2.91
CA ALA A 263 -6.66 -27.90 -4.23
C ALA A 263 -8.07 -27.43 -4.58
N SER A 264 -9.00 -27.37 -3.61
CA SER A 264 -10.35 -26.87 -3.81
C SER A 264 -10.38 -25.36 -4.04
N LEU A 265 -9.56 -24.60 -3.32
CA LEU A 265 -9.42 -23.15 -3.52
C LEU A 265 -8.87 -22.86 -4.91
N ASN A 266 -7.79 -23.55 -5.31
CA ASN A 266 -7.21 -23.44 -6.64
C ASN A 266 -8.22 -23.80 -7.75
N GLY A 267 -9.07 -24.81 -7.50
CA GLY A 267 -10.19 -25.15 -8.39
C GLY A 267 -11.17 -24.00 -8.59
N LYS A 268 -11.60 -23.33 -7.51
CA LYS A 268 -12.46 -22.13 -7.58
C LYS A 268 -11.79 -21.02 -8.39
N MET A 269 -10.53 -20.73 -8.11
CA MET A 269 -9.79 -19.69 -8.82
C MET A 269 -9.59 -20.01 -10.31
N THR A 270 -9.45 -21.29 -10.65
CA THR A 270 -9.34 -21.76 -12.04
C THR A 270 -10.64 -21.55 -12.81
N ILE A 271 -11.79 -21.71 -12.15
CA ILE A 271 -13.10 -21.39 -12.75
C ILE A 271 -13.11 -19.91 -13.14
N VAL A 272 -12.78 -19.01 -12.20
CA VAL A 272 -12.74 -17.55 -12.47
C VAL A 272 -11.77 -17.21 -13.60
N LYS A 273 -10.57 -17.81 -13.61
CA LYS A 273 -9.56 -17.64 -14.68
C LYS A 273 -10.15 -17.93 -16.07
N ASN A 274 -10.97 -18.97 -16.18
CA ASN A 274 -11.53 -19.44 -17.45
C ASN A 274 -12.87 -18.79 -17.81
N THR A 275 -13.59 -18.19 -16.85
CA THR A 275 -14.85 -17.47 -17.08
C THR A 275 -14.67 -16.31 -18.05
N ASN A 276 -15.53 -16.19 -19.07
CA ASN A 276 -15.53 -15.02 -19.94
C ASN A 276 -16.13 -13.82 -19.18
N VAL A 277 -15.51 -12.65 -19.32
CA VAL A 277 -15.97 -11.41 -18.69
C VAL A 277 -17.39 -11.06 -19.15
N ASN A 278 -17.77 -11.43 -20.37
CA ASN A 278 -19.10 -11.17 -20.92
C ASN A 278 -20.18 -12.14 -20.41
N ASP A 279 -19.80 -13.28 -19.81
CA ASP A 279 -20.75 -14.31 -19.36
C ASP A 279 -21.28 -14.04 -17.95
N VAL A 280 -20.69 -13.08 -17.24
CA VAL A 280 -21.03 -12.73 -15.86
C VAL A 280 -21.12 -11.21 -15.70
N LYS A 281 -21.84 -10.75 -14.68
CA LYS A 281 -22.32 -9.36 -14.62
C LYS A 281 -21.27 -8.37 -14.11
N SER A 282 -20.47 -8.80 -13.13
CA SER A 282 -19.57 -7.91 -12.39
C SER A 282 -18.10 -8.34 -12.41
N LEU A 283 -17.73 -9.40 -13.13
CA LEU A 283 -16.33 -9.68 -13.42
C LEU A 283 -15.78 -8.57 -14.32
N THR A 284 -14.61 -8.05 -13.99
CA THR A 284 -13.92 -7.04 -14.81
C THR A 284 -12.72 -7.67 -15.49
N THR A 285 -12.31 -7.11 -16.62
CA THR A 285 -11.05 -7.46 -17.29
C THR A 285 -9.85 -7.28 -16.36
N LYS A 286 -9.86 -6.21 -15.53
CA LYS A 286 -8.84 -5.94 -14.52
C LYS A 286 -8.72 -7.09 -13.52
N SER A 287 -9.83 -7.48 -12.91
CA SER A 287 -9.88 -8.63 -12.00
C SER A 287 -9.41 -9.91 -12.70
N LYS A 288 -9.84 -10.15 -13.94
CA LYS A 288 -9.40 -11.34 -14.69
C LYS A 288 -7.88 -11.38 -14.92
N PHE A 289 -7.26 -10.27 -15.29
CA PHE A 289 -5.80 -10.18 -15.41
C PHE A 289 -5.10 -10.42 -14.09
N ARG A 290 -5.64 -9.91 -12.97
CA ARG A 290 -5.10 -10.22 -11.64
C ARG A 290 -5.10 -11.71 -11.34
N TYR A 291 -6.15 -12.45 -11.70
CA TYR A 291 -6.12 -13.92 -11.55
C TYR A 291 -5.00 -14.54 -12.39
N TYR A 292 -4.79 -14.10 -13.64
CA TYR A 292 -3.64 -14.57 -14.42
C TYR A 292 -2.31 -14.31 -13.70
N ASP A 293 -2.10 -13.11 -13.17
CA ASP A 293 -0.90 -12.77 -12.40
C ASP A 293 -0.72 -13.67 -11.16
N MET A 294 -1.81 -14.05 -10.47
CA MET A 294 -1.74 -14.98 -9.34
C MET A 294 -1.24 -16.37 -9.76
N PHE A 295 -1.79 -16.91 -10.85
CA PHE A 295 -1.35 -18.21 -11.37
C PHE A 295 0.10 -18.16 -11.85
N ASP A 296 0.49 -17.12 -12.58
CA ASP A 296 1.87 -16.92 -13.03
C ASP A 296 2.84 -16.80 -11.85
N TYR A 297 2.43 -16.17 -10.74
CA TYR A 297 3.21 -16.12 -9.52
C TYR A 297 3.39 -17.51 -8.89
N VAL A 298 2.30 -18.25 -8.72
CA VAL A 298 2.33 -19.60 -8.13
C VAL A 298 3.21 -20.54 -8.96
N GLU A 299 3.06 -20.55 -10.29
CA GLU A 299 3.88 -21.36 -11.20
C GLU A 299 5.37 -21.01 -11.13
N LYS A 300 5.72 -19.75 -10.86
CA LYS A 300 7.12 -19.33 -10.68
C LYS A 300 7.70 -19.78 -9.35
N VAL A 301 6.90 -19.83 -8.28
CA VAL A 301 7.34 -20.23 -6.94
C VAL A 301 7.41 -21.75 -6.78
N GLU A 302 6.64 -22.51 -7.57
CA GLU A 302 6.67 -23.98 -7.57
C GLU A 302 7.81 -24.58 -8.41
N LYS A 303 8.42 -23.80 -9.30
CA LYS A 303 9.60 -24.19 -10.10
C LYS A 303 10.90 -24.05 -9.30
#